data_AF-A0A9P7EBL0-F1
#
_entry.id   AF-A0A9P7EBL0-F1
#
_cell.length_a   1.000
_cell.length_b   1.000
_cell.length_c   1.000
_cell.angle_alpha   90.00
_cell.angle_beta   90.00
_cell.angle_gamma   90.00
#
_symmetry.space_group_name_H-M   'P 1'
#
loop_
_entity.id
_entity.type
_entity.pdbx_description
1 polymer ?
#
loop_
_entity_poly.entity_id
_entity_poly.type
_entity_poly.pdbx_seq_one_letter_code
_entity_poly.pdbx_strand_id
1 'polypeptide(L)'
;NHTEASIKRREPMILKIVSTYNSLCNQLHVLIHQRKVPANAIPPIPISCDGIFQLDVDDDIWQDVGLEDETVNPPQWLADDNVHQGICLLLDLDHCLEEEDRLRHKHCVMQECMITEWTALQEAREHAAQLSLMCFEWQSRVHPIPSAWEMSDSWGPSSTDIAHAGHSLYHVKTVQPANADSGELSEDESNNDDINEGGVDDELMVAIEEVAYANEY
;
A
#
# COMPACT_ATOMS: atom_id res chain seq x y z
N ASN A 1 -16.29 -17.47 0.63
CA ASN A 1 -15.36 -17.17 1.74
C ASN A 1 -16.07 -17.46 3.07
N HIS A 2 -15.62 -18.45 3.85
CA HIS A 2 -16.37 -18.97 5.01
C HIS A 2 -16.42 -17.97 6.19
N THR A 3 -15.43 -17.09 6.27
CA THR A 3 -15.30 -16.02 7.27
C THR A 3 -16.35 -14.92 7.06
N GLU A 4 -16.48 -14.44 5.81
CA GLU A 4 -17.44 -13.42 5.43
C GLU A 4 -18.90 -13.83 5.69
N ALA A 5 -19.27 -15.07 5.36
CA ALA A 5 -20.61 -15.60 5.64
C ALA A 5 -20.91 -15.71 7.15
N SER A 6 -19.87 -15.98 7.96
CA SER A 6 -19.99 -16.05 9.41
C SER A 6 -20.18 -14.66 10.04
N ILE A 7 -19.51 -13.63 9.51
CA ILE A 7 -19.65 -12.23 9.92
C ILE A 7 -21.06 -11.72 9.58
N LYS A 8 -21.51 -11.90 8.32
CA LYS A 8 -22.85 -11.48 7.85
C LYS A 8 -23.98 -12.09 8.69
N ARG A 9 -23.81 -13.29 9.23
CA ARG A 9 -24.80 -13.92 10.11
C ARG A 9 -24.90 -13.25 11.50
N ARG A 10 -23.80 -12.66 11.99
CA ARG A 10 -23.73 -12.03 13.32
C ARG A 10 -24.02 -10.54 13.29
N GLU A 11 -23.79 -9.88 12.16
CA GLU A 11 -24.07 -8.46 11.92
C GLU A 11 -25.42 -7.97 12.49
N PRO A 12 -26.59 -8.58 12.20
CA PRO A 12 -27.86 -8.08 12.74
C PRO A 12 -27.96 -8.21 14.27
N MET A 13 -27.30 -9.22 14.86
CA MET A 13 -27.24 -9.38 16.31
C MET A 13 -26.36 -8.29 16.94
N ILE A 14 -25.22 -7.98 16.33
CA ILE A 14 -24.29 -6.94 16.79
C ILE A 14 -24.98 -5.57 16.72
N LEU A 15 -25.61 -5.22 15.60
CA LEU A 15 -26.37 -3.97 15.45
C LEU A 15 -27.48 -3.83 16.51
N LYS A 16 -28.16 -4.94 16.84
CA LYS A 16 -29.17 -4.95 17.91
C LYS A 16 -28.56 -4.67 19.28
N ILE A 17 -27.39 -5.24 19.57
CA ILE A 17 -26.67 -4.99 20.83
C ILE A 17 -26.26 -3.52 20.92
N VAL A 18 -25.66 -2.96 19.86
CA VAL A 18 -25.27 -1.54 19.79
C VAL A 18 -26.47 -0.62 19.99
N SER A 19 -27.59 -0.89 19.32
CA SER A 19 -28.82 -0.12 19.48
C SER A 19 -29.36 -0.19 20.92
N THR A 20 -29.29 -1.36 21.56
CA THR A 20 -29.73 -1.54 22.94
C THR A 20 -28.82 -0.77 23.91
N TYR A 21 -27.50 -0.85 23.72
CA TYR A 21 -26.52 -0.10 24.48
C TYR A 21 -26.77 1.41 24.36
N ASN A 22 -26.87 1.95 23.15
CA ASN A 22 -27.12 3.38 22.92
C ASN A 22 -28.45 3.85 23.55
N SER A 23 -29.48 3.01 23.56
CA SER A 23 -30.74 3.30 24.27
C SER A 23 -30.54 3.41 25.78
N LEU A 24 -29.70 2.55 26.38
CA LEU A 24 -29.35 2.62 27.80
C LEU A 24 -28.52 3.88 28.10
N CYS A 25 -27.56 4.24 27.26
CA CYS A 25 -26.80 5.49 27.40
C CYS A 25 -27.74 6.71 27.44
N ASN A 26 -28.71 6.77 26.53
CA ASN A 26 -29.73 7.83 26.51
C ASN A 26 -30.58 7.87 27.79
N GLN A 27 -31.01 6.70 28.27
CA GLN A 27 -31.78 6.60 29.53
C GLN A 27 -30.96 7.10 30.73
N LEU A 28 -29.69 6.73 30.80
CA LEU A 28 -28.79 7.19 31.86
C LEU A 28 -28.59 8.71 31.79
N HIS A 29 -28.44 9.26 30.59
CA HIS A 29 -28.33 10.71 30.37
C HIS A 29 -29.56 11.46 30.90
N VAL A 30 -30.75 10.91 30.70
CA VAL A 30 -32.01 11.44 31.24
C VAL A 30 -32.02 11.35 32.78
N LEU A 31 -31.56 10.25 33.36
CA LEU A 31 -31.50 10.09 34.83
C LEU A 31 -30.50 11.04 35.49
N ILE A 32 -29.35 11.29 34.85
CA ILE A 32 -28.34 12.29 35.25
C ILE A 32 -28.97 13.68 35.26
N HIS A 33 -29.66 14.06 34.18
CA HIS A 33 -30.35 15.35 34.10
C HIS A 33 -31.45 15.50 35.16
N GLN A 34 -32.13 14.40 35.51
CA GLN A 34 -33.12 14.36 36.60
C GLN A 34 -32.52 14.31 38.00
N ARG A 35 -31.18 14.28 38.15
CA ARG A 35 -30.44 14.11 39.42
C ARG A 35 -30.88 12.89 40.22
N LYS A 36 -31.21 11.79 39.53
CA LYS A 36 -31.63 10.50 40.13
C LYS A 36 -30.50 9.48 40.26
N VAL A 37 -29.27 9.91 40.01
CA VAL A 37 -28.04 9.09 40.07
C VAL A 37 -27.05 9.73 41.04
N PRO A 38 -26.03 8.99 41.50
CA PRO A 38 -24.98 9.52 42.37
C PRO A 38 -24.36 10.81 41.83
N ALA A 39 -23.87 11.65 42.74
CA ALA A 39 -23.14 12.86 42.37
C ALA A 39 -21.91 12.46 41.52
N ASN A 40 -21.65 13.22 40.46
CA ASN A 40 -20.57 13.01 39.48
C ASN A 40 -20.70 11.76 38.60
N ALA A 41 -21.89 11.16 38.46
CA ALA A 41 -22.10 10.10 37.48
C ALA A 41 -21.87 10.63 36.04
N ILE A 42 -20.91 10.03 35.32
CA ILE A 42 -20.59 10.32 33.92
C ILE A 42 -21.31 9.28 33.05
N PRO A 43 -22.02 9.68 31.98
CA PRO A 43 -22.64 8.72 31.09
C PRO A 43 -21.59 8.06 30.16
N PRO A 44 -21.74 6.75 29.87
CA PRO A 44 -20.93 6.10 28.84
C PRO A 44 -21.11 6.74 27.46
N ILE A 45 -20.06 6.67 26.63
CA ILE A 45 -20.05 7.24 25.28
C ILE A 45 -20.88 6.33 24.35
N PRO A 46 -21.90 6.85 23.63
CA PRO A 46 -22.64 6.06 22.66
C PRO A 46 -21.74 5.56 21.52
N ILE A 47 -21.97 4.33 21.08
CA ILE A 47 -21.21 3.70 19.99
C ILE A 47 -21.82 4.13 18.65
N SER A 48 -20.98 4.58 17.72
CA SER A 48 -21.42 4.82 16.34
C SER A 48 -21.91 3.52 15.69
N CYS A 49 -23.13 3.53 15.16
CA CYS A 49 -23.60 2.42 14.32
C CYS A 49 -22.90 2.40 12.96
N ASP A 50 -22.49 3.57 12.47
CA ASP A 50 -21.76 3.73 11.23
C ASP A 50 -20.30 3.34 11.49
N GLY A 51 -19.76 2.41 10.68
CA GLY A 51 -18.37 1.96 10.82
C GLY A 51 -18.13 0.87 11.87
N ILE A 52 -19.15 0.32 12.53
CA ILE A 52 -18.99 -0.72 13.57
C ILE A 52 -18.30 -2.02 13.09
N PHE A 53 -18.26 -2.26 11.78
CA PHE A 53 -17.57 -3.39 11.15
C PHE A 53 -16.23 -2.99 10.51
N GLN A 54 -15.81 -1.74 10.70
CA GLN A 54 -14.56 -1.14 10.23
C GLN A 54 -13.82 -0.54 11.42
N LEU A 55 -13.83 -1.26 12.56
CA LEU A 55 -13.16 -0.80 13.77
C LEU A 55 -11.65 -0.90 13.65
N ASP A 56 -10.95 0.13 14.11
CA ASP A 56 -9.51 0.13 14.32
C ASP A 56 -9.18 0.05 15.82
N VAL A 57 -7.89 -0.12 16.15
CA VAL A 57 -7.39 -0.35 17.51
C VAL A 57 -7.50 0.91 18.39
N ASP A 58 -7.55 2.09 17.78
CA ASP A 58 -7.63 3.40 18.43
C ASP A 58 -9.09 3.92 18.57
N ASP A 59 -10.08 3.19 18.07
CA ASP A 59 -11.48 3.60 18.21
C ASP A 59 -11.95 3.67 19.67
N ASP A 60 -12.75 4.69 20.00
CA ASP A 60 -13.24 4.99 21.35
C ASP A 60 -14.03 3.84 22.01
N ILE A 61 -14.57 2.90 21.22
CA ILE A 61 -15.30 1.72 21.73
C ILE A 61 -14.44 0.84 22.65
N TRP A 62 -13.12 0.93 22.54
CA TRP A 62 -12.17 0.18 23.36
C TRP A 62 -11.83 0.88 24.69
N GLN A 63 -12.30 2.11 24.91
CA GLN A 63 -12.02 2.84 26.15
C GLN A 63 -12.95 2.38 27.29
N ASP A 64 -12.38 2.03 28.45
CA ASP A 64 -13.14 1.58 29.62
C ASP A 64 -13.63 2.75 30.50
N VAL A 65 -14.21 3.78 29.86
CA VAL A 65 -14.60 5.01 30.56
C VAL A 65 -15.80 4.73 31.48
N GLY A 66 -15.57 4.77 32.80
CA GLY A 66 -16.62 4.77 33.82
C GLY A 66 -16.94 3.41 34.46
N LEU A 67 -16.15 2.36 34.23
CA LEU A 67 -16.27 1.08 34.96
C LEU A 67 -15.26 0.88 36.09
N GLU A 68 -14.24 1.74 36.21
CA GLU A 68 -13.27 1.69 37.32
C GLU A 68 -13.63 2.68 38.45
N ASP A 69 -13.46 2.23 39.70
CA ASP A 69 -13.38 3.12 40.87
C ASP A 69 -12.22 4.09 40.63
N GLU A 70 -12.52 5.39 40.54
CA GLU A 70 -11.61 6.53 40.48
C GLU A 70 -10.19 6.18 40.94
N THR A 71 -9.33 5.76 40.01
CA THR A 71 -7.91 5.65 40.31
C THR A 71 -7.45 7.09 40.49
N VAL A 72 -7.34 7.51 41.75
CA VAL A 72 -7.11 8.92 42.14
C VAL A 72 -5.87 9.52 41.45
N ASN A 73 -4.97 8.68 40.91
CA ASN A 73 -3.89 9.06 40.01
C ASN A 73 -3.68 7.96 38.94
N PRO A 74 -4.28 8.07 37.74
CA PRO A 74 -3.97 7.18 36.64
C PRO A 74 -2.49 7.27 36.23
N PRO A 75 -1.92 6.22 35.61
CA PRO A 75 -0.57 6.29 35.05
C PRO A 75 -0.44 7.43 34.03
N GLN A 76 0.74 8.05 33.94
CA GLN A 76 0.97 9.17 33.02
C GLN A 76 0.75 8.79 31.55
N TRP A 77 1.10 7.56 31.16
CA TRP A 77 0.80 7.05 29.82
C TRP A 77 -0.69 6.87 29.56
N LEU A 78 -1.59 7.13 30.51
CA LEU A 78 -3.05 7.09 30.31
C LEU A 78 -3.68 8.49 30.43
N ALA A 79 -3.07 9.39 31.20
CA ALA A 79 -3.68 10.67 31.58
C ALA A 79 -2.89 11.93 31.18
N ASP A 80 -1.68 11.78 30.63
CA ASP A 80 -0.89 12.90 30.12
C ASP A 80 -0.76 12.77 28.59
N ASP A 81 -1.46 13.66 27.88
CA ASP A 81 -1.45 13.72 26.41
C ASP A 81 -0.03 13.88 25.83
N ASN A 82 0.88 14.54 26.55
CA ASN A 82 2.26 14.68 26.09
C ASN A 82 3.02 13.35 26.18
N VAL A 83 2.70 12.53 27.17
CA VAL A 83 3.28 11.18 27.30
C VAL A 83 2.72 10.26 26.22
N HIS A 84 1.41 10.32 25.92
CA HIS A 84 0.83 9.64 24.77
C HIS A 84 1.52 10.03 23.48
N GLN A 85 1.58 11.33 23.20
CA GLN A 85 2.19 11.83 21.98
C GLN A 85 3.67 11.44 21.89
N GLY A 86 4.39 11.46 23.01
CA GLY A 86 5.78 11.01 23.08
C GLY A 86 5.95 9.53 22.77
N ILE A 87 5.06 8.67 23.27
CA ILE A 87 5.06 7.23 22.96
C ILE A 87 4.77 7.02 21.47
N CYS A 88 3.75 7.67 20.90
CA CYS A 88 3.42 7.55 19.48
C CYS A 88 4.61 7.97 18.61
N LEU A 89 5.22 9.13 18.90
CA LEU A 89 6.38 9.61 18.14
C LEU A 89 7.59 8.67 18.24
N LEU A 90 7.80 8.02 19.38
CA LEU A 90 8.86 7.02 19.54
C LEU A 90 8.59 5.77 18.69
N LEU A 91 7.36 5.27 18.70
CA LEU A 91 6.96 4.12 17.90
C LEU A 91 7.03 4.43 16.39
N ASP A 92 6.62 5.63 15.98
CA ASP A 92 6.74 6.07 14.59
C ASP A 92 8.20 6.13 14.15
N LEU A 93 9.10 6.64 15.00
CA LEU A 93 10.53 6.63 14.73
C LEU A 93 11.06 5.19 14.58
N ASP A 94 10.70 4.29 15.50
CA ASP A 94 11.12 2.90 15.46
C ASP A 94 10.61 2.20 14.18
N HIS A 95 9.36 2.45 13.79
CA HIS A 95 8.80 1.94 12.52
C HIS A 95 9.54 2.50 11.31
N CYS A 96 9.88 3.80 11.29
CA CYS A 96 10.66 4.38 10.21
C CYS A 96 12.03 3.71 10.08
N LEU A 97 12.71 3.45 11.19
CA LEU A 97 14.01 2.77 11.19
C LEU A 97 13.91 1.32 10.70
N GLU A 98 12.88 0.60 11.13
CA GLU A 98 12.61 -0.76 10.65
C GLU A 98 12.30 -0.78 9.16
N GLU A 99 11.45 0.14 8.68
CA GLU A 99 11.10 0.24 7.27
C GLU A 99 12.31 0.62 6.41
N GLU A 100 13.15 1.55 6.87
CA GLU A 100 14.41 1.88 6.20
C GLU A 100 15.31 0.65 6.05
N ASP A 101 15.52 -0.11 7.13
CA ASP A 101 16.32 -1.33 7.07
C ASP A 101 15.70 -2.37 6.12
N ARG A 102 14.38 -2.54 6.17
CA ARG A 102 13.65 -3.44 5.28
C ARG A 102 13.79 -3.02 3.82
N LEU A 103 13.73 -1.74 3.51
CA LEU A 103 13.89 -1.21 2.15
C LEU A 103 15.31 -1.44 1.63
N ARG A 104 16.33 -1.19 2.46
CA ARG A 104 17.73 -1.48 2.10
C ARG A 104 17.94 -2.96 1.75
N HIS A 105 17.33 -3.88 2.52
CA HIS A 105 17.40 -5.31 2.23
C HIS A 105 16.68 -5.67 0.93
N LYS A 106 15.44 -5.17 0.74
CA LYS A 106 14.68 -5.43 -0.49
C LYS A 106 15.39 -4.89 -1.72
N HIS A 107 16.02 -3.71 -1.62
CA HIS A 107 16.83 -3.14 -2.68
C HIS A 107 17.92 -4.11 -3.15
N CYS A 108 18.75 -4.64 -2.25
CA CYS A 108 19.81 -5.57 -2.61
C CYS A 108 19.29 -6.91 -3.15
N VAL A 109 18.27 -7.50 -2.51
CA VAL A 109 17.63 -8.75 -3.01
C VAL A 109 17.11 -8.56 -4.42
N MET A 110 16.56 -7.39 -4.72
CA MET A 110 16.06 -7.09 -6.06
C MET A 110 17.18 -6.99 -7.08
N GLN A 111 18.31 -6.38 -6.72
CA GLN A 111 19.49 -6.32 -7.58
C GLN A 111 20.07 -7.72 -7.85
N GLU A 112 20.13 -8.59 -6.84
CA GLU A 112 20.54 -9.99 -6.98
C GLU A 112 19.60 -10.78 -7.90
N CYS A 113 18.29 -10.58 -7.75
CA CYS A 113 17.28 -11.16 -8.64
C CYS A 113 17.49 -10.69 -10.09
N MET A 114 17.67 -9.37 -10.29
CA MET A 114 17.93 -8.80 -11.61
C MET A 114 19.20 -9.38 -12.25
N ILE A 115 20.29 -9.55 -11.50
CA ILE A 115 21.52 -10.18 -12.00
C ILE A 115 21.25 -11.62 -12.45
N THR A 116 20.53 -12.38 -11.64
CA THR A 116 20.22 -13.79 -11.91
C THR A 116 19.38 -13.93 -13.18
N GLU A 117 18.28 -13.19 -13.26
CA GLU A 117 17.35 -13.23 -14.40
C GLU A 117 18.01 -12.72 -15.68
N TRP A 118 18.76 -11.62 -15.60
CA TRP A 118 19.49 -11.09 -16.75
C TRP A 118 20.51 -12.08 -17.28
N THR A 119 21.27 -12.73 -16.40
CA THR A 119 22.26 -13.74 -16.80
C THR A 119 21.58 -14.94 -17.50
N ALA A 120 20.46 -15.41 -16.95
CA ALA A 120 19.70 -16.52 -17.54
C ALA A 120 19.17 -16.18 -18.94
N LEU A 121 18.63 -14.97 -19.14
CA LEU A 121 18.14 -14.51 -20.45
C LEU A 121 19.26 -14.38 -21.48
N GLN A 122 20.44 -13.91 -21.05
CA GLN A 122 21.60 -13.82 -21.93
C GLN A 122 22.12 -15.20 -22.37
N GLU A 123 22.10 -16.18 -21.47
CA GLU A 123 22.43 -17.58 -21.81
C GLU A 123 21.41 -18.19 -22.78
N ALA A 124 20.12 -17.90 -22.59
CA ALA A 124 19.05 -18.35 -23.47
C ALA A 124 19.01 -17.61 -24.83
N ARG A 125 19.73 -16.50 -24.96
CA ARG A 125 19.71 -15.59 -26.13
C ARG A 125 18.31 -15.06 -26.44
N GLU A 126 17.53 -14.82 -25.39
CA GLU A 126 16.18 -14.27 -25.51
C GLU A 126 16.21 -12.74 -25.47
N HIS A 127 15.23 -12.12 -26.13
CA HIS A 127 15.07 -10.67 -26.10
C HIS A 127 14.55 -10.24 -24.72
N ALA A 128 15.40 -9.54 -23.97
CA ALA A 128 15.09 -9.09 -22.61
C ALA A 128 14.54 -7.66 -22.55
N ALA A 129 13.89 -7.17 -23.61
CA ALA A 129 13.50 -5.76 -23.73
C ALA A 129 12.64 -5.26 -22.55
N GLN A 130 11.69 -6.08 -22.09
CA GLN A 130 10.84 -5.75 -20.94
C GLN A 130 11.63 -5.68 -19.63
N LEU A 131 12.54 -6.63 -19.40
CA LEU A 131 13.37 -6.65 -18.20
C LEU A 131 14.34 -5.46 -18.17
N SER A 132 14.88 -5.06 -19.33
CA SER A 132 15.74 -3.87 -19.45
C SER A 132 15.01 -2.57 -19.10
N LEU A 133 13.77 -2.41 -19.58
CA LEU A 133 12.93 -1.26 -19.23
C LEU A 133 12.58 -1.22 -17.75
N MET A 134 12.20 -2.36 -17.17
CA MET A 134 11.95 -2.47 -15.73
C MET A 134 13.20 -2.13 -14.92
N CYS A 135 14.37 -2.60 -15.35
CA CYS A 135 15.65 -2.29 -14.69
C CYS A 135 15.93 -0.78 -14.68
N PHE A 136 15.74 -0.09 -15.81
CA PHE A 136 15.93 1.36 -15.90
C PHE A 136 14.98 2.14 -14.97
N GLU A 137 13.69 1.83 -15.02
CA GLU A 137 12.70 2.49 -14.16
C GLU A 137 13.05 2.28 -12.69
N TRP A 138 13.44 1.07 -12.32
CA TRP A 138 13.77 0.75 -10.95
C TRP A 138 15.06 1.41 -10.49
N GLN A 139 16.11 1.42 -11.32
CA GLN A 139 17.37 2.12 -11.04
C GLN A 139 17.11 3.57 -10.62
N SER A 140 16.27 4.30 -11.36
CA SER A 140 15.93 5.69 -11.02
C SER A 140 15.22 5.83 -9.66
N ARG A 141 14.33 4.89 -9.31
CA ARG A 141 13.52 4.95 -8.09
C ARG A 141 14.28 4.49 -6.85
N VAL A 142 15.18 3.53 -7.00
CA VAL A 142 15.94 2.94 -5.87
C VAL A 142 17.27 3.64 -5.61
N HIS A 143 17.75 4.47 -6.53
CA HIS A 143 19.02 5.20 -6.38
C HIS A 143 19.18 5.95 -5.04
N PRO A 144 18.14 6.59 -4.46
CA PRO A 144 18.26 7.26 -3.17
C PRO A 144 18.40 6.32 -1.96
N ILE A 145 18.07 5.03 -2.12
CA ILE A 145 18.03 4.05 -1.04
C ILE A 145 19.42 3.40 -0.90
N PRO A 146 20.09 3.50 0.26
CA PRO A 146 21.36 2.82 0.49
C PRO A 146 21.24 1.30 0.31
N SER A 147 22.33 0.65 -0.08
CA SER A 147 22.37 -0.81 -0.07
C SER A 147 22.49 -1.35 1.36
N ALA A 148 21.89 -2.51 1.62
CA ALA A 148 22.09 -3.24 2.87
C ALA A 148 23.48 -3.90 2.95
N TRP A 149 24.01 -4.36 1.82
CA TRP A 149 25.36 -4.93 1.67
C TRP A 149 26.03 -4.45 0.37
N GLU A 150 27.33 -4.75 0.22
CA GLU A 150 28.06 -4.44 -1.01
C GLU A 150 27.40 -5.13 -2.21
N MET A 151 27.07 -4.33 -3.22
CA MET A 151 26.46 -4.77 -4.47
C MET A 151 27.31 -4.31 -5.64
N SER A 152 27.32 -5.10 -6.71
CA SER A 152 28.00 -4.71 -7.95
C SER A 152 27.31 -3.49 -8.57
N ASP A 153 28.09 -2.53 -9.07
CA ASP A 153 27.57 -1.39 -9.83
C ASP A 153 26.91 -1.82 -11.15
N SER A 154 27.27 -3.00 -11.67
CA SER A 154 26.76 -3.56 -12.93
C SER A 154 25.67 -4.62 -12.71
N TRP A 155 24.56 -4.24 -12.10
CA TRP A 155 23.43 -5.14 -11.87
C TRP A 155 22.40 -5.03 -13.02
N GLY A 156 22.45 -5.99 -13.94
CA GLY A 156 21.52 -6.08 -15.06
C GLY A 156 22.05 -5.53 -16.40
N PRO A 157 21.15 -5.11 -17.31
CA PRO A 157 21.50 -4.65 -18.66
C PRO A 157 22.41 -3.42 -18.67
N SER A 158 23.26 -3.33 -19.68
CA SER A 158 24.05 -2.13 -19.93
C SER A 158 23.15 -0.99 -20.44
N SER A 159 23.63 0.26 -20.34
CA SER A 159 22.95 1.42 -20.94
C SER A 159 22.63 1.21 -22.43
N THR A 160 23.53 0.54 -23.18
CA THR A 160 23.29 0.18 -24.57
C THR A 160 22.17 -0.86 -24.73
N ASP A 161 22.09 -1.86 -23.85
CA ASP A 161 21.01 -2.85 -23.87
C ASP A 161 19.65 -2.21 -23.57
N ILE A 162 19.63 -1.21 -22.68
CA ILE A 162 18.44 -0.43 -22.34
C ILE A 162 17.99 0.43 -23.54
N ALA A 163 18.92 1.11 -24.21
CA ALA A 163 18.62 1.88 -25.42
C ALA A 163 18.08 0.98 -26.55
N HIS A 164 18.72 -0.16 -26.77
CA HIS A 164 18.28 -1.16 -27.75
C HIS A 164 16.89 -1.71 -27.43
N ALA A 165 16.59 -1.95 -26.16
CA ALA A 165 15.25 -2.38 -25.71
C ALA A 165 14.19 -1.31 -26.00
N GLY A 166 14.48 -0.04 -25.70
CA GLY A 166 13.60 1.10 -26.00
C GLY A 166 13.31 1.21 -27.51
N HIS A 167 14.35 1.17 -28.34
CA HIS A 167 14.20 1.22 -29.80
C HIS A 167 13.44 0.01 -30.37
N SER A 168 13.71 -1.20 -29.86
CA SER A 168 13.01 -2.40 -30.30
C SER A 168 11.51 -2.31 -30.02
N LEU A 169 11.12 -1.81 -28.84
CA LEU A 169 9.71 -1.67 -28.47
C LEU A 169 9.02 -0.56 -29.28
N TYR A 170 9.72 0.55 -29.52
CA TYR A 170 9.23 1.63 -30.39
C TYR A 170 9.03 1.14 -31.82
N HIS A 171 10.00 0.43 -32.40
CA HIS A 171 9.90 -0.10 -33.75
C HIS A 171 8.75 -1.11 -33.88
N VAL A 172 8.55 -2.00 -32.89
CA VAL A 172 7.40 -2.91 -32.82
C VAL A 172 6.07 -2.14 -32.83
N LYS A 173 5.96 -1.04 -32.06
CA LYS A 173 4.78 -0.16 -32.04
C LYS A 173 4.57 0.61 -33.35
N THR A 174 5.63 1.13 -33.98
CA THR A 174 5.50 1.93 -35.22
C THR A 174 5.33 1.12 -36.49
N VAL A 175 5.74 -0.16 -36.51
CA VAL A 175 5.59 -1.05 -37.68
C VAL A 175 4.25 -1.81 -37.65
N GLN A 176 3.51 -1.80 -36.53
CA GLN A 176 2.08 -2.11 -36.50
C GLN A 176 1.25 -0.80 -36.46
N PRO A 177 1.21 -0.05 -37.58
CA PRO A 177 -0.08 0.12 -38.24
C PRO A 177 0.10 0.38 -39.76
N ALA A 178 0.33 -0.64 -40.58
CA ALA A 178 0.31 -0.43 -42.03
C ALA A 178 0.03 -1.67 -42.89
N ASN A 179 -0.54 -2.75 -42.37
CA ASN A 179 -1.05 -3.84 -43.22
C ASN A 179 -2.21 -4.56 -42.55
N ALA A 180 -3.39 -3.95 -42.61
CA ALA A 180 -4.66 -4.65 -42.51
C ALA A 180 -5.63 -4.01 -43.53
N ASP A 181 -5.35 -4.24 -44.81
CA ASP A 181 -6.38 -4.15 -45.85
C ASP A 181 -6.25 -5.36 -46.77
N SER A 182 -7.08 -6.38 -46.50
CA SER A 182 -7.83 -7.18 -47.47
C SER A 182 -8.60 -8.23 -46.67
N GLY A 183 -9.91 -8.03 -46.57
CA GLY A 183 -10.76 -8.64 -45.56
C GLY A 183 -11.15 -10.10 -45.75
N GLU A 184 -11.77 -10.63 -44.69
CA GLU A 184 -12.92 -11.53 -44.77
C GLU A 184 -13.71 -11.43 -43.46
N LEU A 185 -15.04 -11.38 -43.59
CA LEU A 185 -16.02 -11.23 -42.52
C LEU A 185 -16.05 -12.47 -41.61
N SER A 186 -15.95 -12.27 -40.29
CA SER A 186 -16.66 -13.11 -39.33
C SER A 186 -16.98 -12.31 -38.06
N GLU A 187 -18.27 -12.09 -37.83
CA GLU A 187 -18.84 -11.59 -36.59
C GLU A 187 -18.64 -12.66 -35.50
N ASP A 188 -17.84 -12.38 -34.47
CA ASP A 188 -17.99 -13.04 -33.17
C ASP A 188 -17.70 -12.03 -32.06
N GLU A 189 -18.75 -11.71 -31.31
CA GLU A 189 -18.76 -10.82 -30.17
C GLU A 189 -18.11 -11.54 -28.98
N SER A 190 -16.87 -11.17 -28.65
CA SER A 190 -16.27 -11.51 -27.36
C SER A 190 -15.76 -10.26 -26.68
N ASN A 191 -16.65 -9.69 -25.84
CA ASN A 191 -16.27 -8.81 -24.75
C ASN A 191 -15.17 -9.48 -23.92
N ASN A 192 -13.97 -8.92 -23.93
CA ASN A 192 -12.97 -9.15 -22.91
C ASN A 192 -12.33 -7.82 -22.55
N ASP A 193 -12.78 -7.33 -21.40
CA ASP A 193 -12.08 -6.59 -20.35
C ASP A 193 -10.82 -5.79 -20.75
N ASP A 194 -10.93 -4.49 -20.48
CA ASP A 194 -9.88 -3.49 -20.29
C ASP A 194 -8.51 -4.08 -19.94
N ILE A 195 -7.71 -4.35 -20.97
CA ILE A 195 -6.26 -4.40 -20.82
C ILE A 195 -5.84 -2.96 -20.65
N ASN A 196 -5.54 -2.57 -19.41
CA ASN A 196 -4.88 -1.34 -19.05
C ASN A 196 -3.61 -1.19 -19.90
N GLU A 197 -3.73 -0.46 -21.01
CA GLU A 197 -2.67 -0.12 -21.95
C GLU A 197 -1.75 0.89 -21.25
N GLY A 198 -0.90 0.37 -20.36
CA GLY A 198 0.19 1.10 -19.74
C GLY A 198 1.19 1.47 -20.82
N GLY A 199 0.95 2.61 -21.48
CA GLY A 199 1.92 3.25 -22.35
C GLY A 199 3.24 3.39 -21.59
N VAL A 200 4.32 2.92 -22.19
CA VAL A 200 5.67 3.38 -21.81
C VAL A 200 5.62 4.88 -22.01
N ASP A 201 5.67 5.61 -20.90
CA ASP A 201 5.53 7.06 -20.83
C ASP A 201 6.46 7.72 -21.88
N ASP A 202 5.95 8.68 -22.66
CA ASP A 202 6.76 9.40 -23.65
C ASP A 202 7.97 10.06 -22.96
N GLU A 203 7.82 10.41 -21.68
CA GLU A 203 8.89 10.90 -20.80
C GLU A 203 9.99 9.85 -20.57
N LEU A 204 9.63 8.58 -20.36
CA LEU A 204 10.57 7.47 -20.18
C LEU A 204 11.38 7.21 -21.45
N MET A 205 10.77 7.37 -22.61
CA MET A 205 11.46 7.22 -23.91
C MET A 205 12.47 8.34 -24.14
N VAL A 206 12.13 9.59 -23.82
CA VAL A 206 13.06 10.72 -23.91
C VAL A 206 14.26 10.52 -22.98
N ALA A 207 14.03 10.04 -21.76
CA ALA A 207 15.10 9.74 -20.81
C ALA A 207 16.06 8.65 -21.30
N ILE A 208 15.53 7.60 -21.95
CA ILE A 208 16.36 6.53 -22.55
C ILE A 208 17.20 7.08 -23.71
N GLU A 209 16.62 7.92 -24.57
CA GLU A 209 17.34 8.53 -25.70
C GLU A 209 18.47 9.45 -25.21
N GLU A 210 18.22 10.27 -24.19
CA GLU A 210 19.22 11.17 -23.60
C GLU A 210 20.40 10.40 -22.97
N VAL A 211 20.12 9.29 -22.28
CA VAL A 211 21.15 8.42 -21.71
C VAL A 211 21.97 7.71 -22.81
N ALA A 212 21.35 7.33 -23.92
CA ALA A 212 22.06 6.73 -25.05
C ALA A 212 23.06 7.70 -25.68
N TYR A 213 22.69 8.97 -25.88
CA TYR A 213 23.59 9.99 -26.43
C TYR A 213 24.70 10.42 -25.46
N ALA A 214 24.45 10.36 -24.15
CA ALA A 214 25.46 10.70 -23.14
C ALA A 214 26.65 9.72 -23.12
N ASN A 215 26.46 8.49 -23.61
CA ASN A 215 27.48 7.43 -23.60
C ASN A 215 28.32 7.39 -24.89
N GLU A 216 28.05 8.28 -25.87
CA GLU A 216 28.80 8.40 -27.13
C GLU A 216 29.95 9.44 -27.10
N TYR A 217 30.22 10.08 -25.95
CA TYR A 217 31.29 11.09 -25.77
C TYR A 217 32.31 10.75 -24.69
#